data_AF-A0A353GUH3-F1
#
_entry.id   AF-A0A353GUH3-F1
#
_cell.length_a   1.000
_cell.length_b   1.000
_cell.length_c   1.000
_cell.angle_alpha   90.00
_cell.angle_beta   90.00
_cell.angle_gamma   90.00
#
_symmetry.space_group_name_H-M   'P 1'
#
loop_
_entity.id
_entity.type
_entity.pdbx_description
1 polymer ?
#
loop_
_entity_poly.entity_id
_entity_poly.type
_entity_poly.pdbx_seq_one_letter_code
_entity_poly.pdbx_strand_id
1 'polypeptide(L)' 'MRYKAPGQCPVCNHELIVTKLSCTNCSTKLEGEFASCKFCQLPAE' A
#
# COMPACT_ATOMS: atom_id res chain seq x y z
N MET A 1 -9.98 -4.19 12.46
CA MET A 1 -10.06 -4.60 11.04
C MET A 1 -8.91 -3.93 10.30
N ARG A 2 -8.05 -4.69 9.59
CA ARG A 2 -6.96 -4.12 8.77
C ARG A 2 -7.44 -4.06 7.32
N TYR A 3 -7.75 -2.87 6.83
CA TYR A 3 -8.12 -2.67 5.42
C TYR A 3 -6.86 -2.74 4.57
N LYS A 4 -6.88 -3.52 3.48
CA LYS A 4 -5.81 -3.48 2.49
C LYS A 4 -5.78 -2.08 1.89
N ALA A 5 -4.59 -1.50 1.78
CA ALA A 5 -4.43 -0.24 1.06
C ALA A 5 -4.88 -0.43 -0.40
N PRO A 6 -5.72 0.46 -0.95
CA PRO A 6 -6.11 0.39 -2.35
C PRO A 6 -4.89 0.54 -3.24
N GLY A 7 -4.78 -0.29 -4.28
CA GLY A 7 -3.69 -0.19 -5.27
C GLY A 7 -3.93 0.90 -6.32
N GLN A 8 -5.14 1.47 -6.38
CA GLN A 8 -5.54 2.48 -7.35
C GLN A 8 -6.21 3.67 -6.66
N CYS A 9 -6.04 4.85 -7.24
CA CYS A 9 -6.62 6.08 -6.76
C CYS A 9 -8.14 6.04 -7.00
N PRO A 10 -8.98 6.11 -5.97
CA PRO A 10 -10.44 6.03 -6.13
C PRO A 10 -11.04 7.24 -6.87
N VAL A 11 -10.25 8.29 -7.11
CA VAL A 11 -10.68 9.51 -7.81
C VAL A 11 -10.40 9.44 -9.31
N CYS A 12 -9.25 8.89 -9.72
CA CYS A 12 -8.77 8.93 -11.11
C CYS A 12 -8.31 7.58 -11.67
N ASN A 13 -8.47 6.49 -10.91
CA ASN A 13 -8.08 5.13 -11.28
C ASN A 13 -6.60 4.92 -11.63
N HIS A 14 -5.72 5.89 -11.34
CA HIS A 14 -4.27 5.74 -11.52
C HIS A 14 -3.66 4.87 -10.41
N GLU A 15 -2.47 4.32 -10.66
CA GLU A 15 -1.73 3.52 -9.68
C GLU A 15 -1.37 4.36 -8.45
N LEU A 16 -1.63 3.82 -7.26
CA LEU A 16 -1.15 4.41 -6.01
C LEU A 16 0.22 3.83 -5.66
N ILE A 17 1.12 4.70 -5.26
CA ILE A 17 2.41 4.34 -4.67
C ILE A 17 2.35 4.50 -3.15
N VAL A 18 3.08 3.65 -2.44
CA VAL A 18 3.22 3.78 -0.99
C VAL A 18 4.36 4.76 -0.72
N THR A 19 4.08 5.86 -0.03
CA THR A 19 5.08 6.90 0.27
C THR A 19 5.67 6.76 1.68
N LYS A 20 5.01 5.99 2.54
CA LYS A 20 5.36 5.85 3.96
C LYS A 20 5.01 4.47 4.49
N LEU A 21 5.98 3.82 5.12
CA LEU A 21 5.83 2.57 5.85
C LEU A 21 6.17 2.78 7.33
N SER A 22 5.48 2.07 8.22
CA SER A 22 5.74 2.13 9.66
C SER A 22 5.77 0.73 10.25
N CYS A 23 6.89 0.38 10.90
CA CYS A 23 7.03 -0.91 11.58
C CYS A 23 6.34 -0.84 12.94
N THR A 24 5.38 -1.74 13.19
CA THR A 24 4.66 -1.81 14.47
C THR A 24 5.48 -2.42 15.61
N ASN A 25 6.66 -2.98 15.31
CA ASN A 25 7.52 -3.61 16.31
C ASN A 25 8.58 -2.62 16.85
N CYS A 26 9.31 -1.94 15.96
CA CYS A 26 10.42 -1.04 16.33
C CYS A 26 10.12 0.45 16.07
N SER A 27 8.90 0.80 15.65
CA SER A 27 8.49 2.19 15.31
C SER A 27 9.32 2.85 14.21
N THR A 28 10.10 2.08 13.45
CA THR A 28 10.86 2.59 12.29
C THR A 28 9.90 3.07 11.21
N LYS A 29 10.17 4.27 10.69
CA LYS A 29 9.42 4.89 9.60
C LYS A 29 10.32 4.93 8.37
N LEU A 30 9.82 4.43 7.26
CA LEU A 30 10.49 4.48 5.96
C LEU A 30 9.67 5.40 5.07
N GLU A 31 10.31 6.42 4.51
CA GLU A 31 9.70 7.38 3.60
C GLU A 31 10.44 7.31 2.26
N GLY A 32 9.68 7.24 1.17
CA GLY A 32 10.21 6.97 -0.16
C GLY A 32 9.13 6.41 -1.08
N GLU A 33 9.44 6.25 -2.36
CA GLU A 33 8.48 5.73 -3.35
C GLU A 33 8.56 4.21 -3.41
N PHE A 34 7.58 3.53 -2.81
CA PHE A 34 7.49 2.08 -2.82
C PHE A 34 6.32 1.65 -3.72
N ALA A 35 6.57 0.68 -4.60
CA ALA A 35 5.51 0.10 -5.42
C ALA A 35 4.43 -0.51 -4.52
N SER A 36 3.15 -0.22 -4.80
CA SER A 36 2.05 -0.93 -4.15
C SER A 36 2.10 -2.40 -4.58
N CYS A 37 1.80 -3.30 -3.65
CA CYS A 37 2.04 -4.73 -3.82
C CYS A 37 1.28 -5.28 -5.04
N LYS A 38 2.02 -5.64 -6.11
CA LYS A 38 1.49 -6.15 -7.39
C LYS A 38 0.52 -7.33 -7.25
N PHE A 39 0.62 -8.10 -6.16
CA PHE A 39 -0.18 -9.30 -5.91
C PHE A 39 -1.38 -9.08 -4.97
N CYS A 40 -1.52 -7.88 -4.39
CA CYS A 40 -2.66 -7.59 -3.50
C CYS A 40 -3.97 -7.36 -4.24
N GLN A 41 -3.92 -7.25 -5.57
CA GLN A 41 -5.08 -7.13 -6.46
C GLN A 41 -5.64 -8.49 -6.90
N LEU A 42 -4.97 -9.61 -6.57
CA LEU A 42 -5.52 -10.93 -6.86
C LEU A 42 -6.70 -11.20 -5.90
N PRO A 43 -7.91 -11.49 -6.41
CA PRO A 43 -8.98 -11.99 -5.55
C PRO A 43 -8.51 -13.29 -4.89
N ALA A 44 -8.87 -13.48 -3.63
CA ALA A 44 -8.72 -14.78 -2.99
C ALA A 44 -9.66 -15.75 -3.71
N GLU A 45 -9.12 -16.85 -4.21
CA GLU A 45 -9.90 -17.99 -4.69
C GLU A 45 -10.55 -18.75 -3.52
#